data_AF-A0A7S4QN80-F1
#
_entry.id   AF-A0A7S4QN80-F1
#
_cell.length_a   1.000
_cell.length_b   1.000
_cell.length_c   1.000
_cell.angle_alpha   90.00
_cell.angle_beta   90.00
_cell.angle_gamma   90.00
#
_symmetry.space_group_name_H-M   'P 1'
#
loop_
_entity.id
_entity.type
_entity.pdbx_description
1 polymer ?
#
loop_
_entity_poly.entity_id
_entity_poly.type
_entity_poly.pdbx_seq_one_letter_code
_entity_poly.pdbx_strand_id
1 'polypeptide(L)'
;DMWNLELHRYTEAVEETADQSKQEAKMETTLKKIQNEWTAVEFAFEKHKGNEDVQLMKITDEKFETLEEHQVLVQNMFASRFLATFEKQVVFWQKTLANIAEVSQLLSEVQRSWAFL
;
A
#
# COMPACT_ATOMS: atom_id res chain seq x y z
N ASP A 1 -52.59 9.07 2.12
CA ASP A 1 -51.88 7.82 2.44
C ASP A 1 -50.38 8.00 2.24
N MET A 2 -49.75 8.84 3.07
CA MET A 2 -48.31 9.15 2.99
C MET A 2 -47.46 8.16 3.81
N TRP A 3 -48.13 7.29 4.58
CA TRP A 3 -47.56 6.23 5.41
C TRP A 3 -47.36 4.90 4.67
N ASN A 4 -47.82 4.81 3.42
CA ASN A 4 -47.92 3.56 2.65
C ASN A 4 -46.77 3.32 1.65
N LEU A 5 -45.75 4.18 1.66
CA LEU A 5 -44.65 4.18 0.68
C LEU A 5 -43.33 3.62 1.21
N GLU A 6 -43.31 3.07 2.43
CA GLU A 6 -42.11 2.49 3.06
C GLU A 6 -40.82 3.29 2.77
N LEU A 7 -40.89 4.63 2.77
CA LEU A 7 -39.75 5.47 2.41
C LEU A 7 -38.54 5.16 3.29
N HIS A 8 -38.77 4.74 4.54
CA HIS A 8 -37.77 4.26 5.50
C HIS A 8 -36.96 3.05 5.00
N ARG A 9 -37.55 2.12 4.22
CA ARG A 9 -36.83 0.97 3.62
C ARG A 9 -35.88 1.40 2.51
N TYR A 10 -36.23 2.45 1.77
CA TYR A 10 -35.38 2.96 0.70
C TYR A 10 -34.32 3.93 1.22
N THR A 11 -34.60 4.68 2.30
CA THR A 11 -33.60 5.54 2.94
C THR A 11 -32.39 4.74 3.42
N GLU A 12 -32.61 3.59 4.07
CA GLU A 12 -31.54 2.72 4.57
C GLU A 12 -30.71 2.11 3.43
N ALA A 13 -31.35 1.64 2.36
CA ALA A 13 -30.66 1.12 1.18
C ALA A 13 -29.86 2.19 0.43
N VAL A 14 -30.38 3.43 0.34
CA VAL A 14 -29.69 4.57 -0.26
C VAL A 14 -28.51 5.01 0.62
N GLU A 15 -28.67 4.99 1.94
CA GLU A 15 -27.60 5.31 2.89
C GLU A 15 -26.48 4.25 2.84
N GLU A 16 -26.81 2.96 2.78
CA GLU A 16 -25.84 1.88 2.60
C GLU A 16 -25.09 1.99 1.26
N THR A 17 -25.80 2.28 0.17
CA THR A 17 -25.19 2.47 -1.17
C THR A 17 -24.28 3.72 -1.18
N ALA A 18 -24.69 4.79 -0.50
CA ALA A 18 -23.88 6.00 -0.38
C ALA A 18 -22.63 5.77 0.49
N ASP A 19 -22.73 4.98 1.56
CA ASP A 19 -21.60 4.59 2.40
C ASP A 19 -20.62 3.69 1.64
N GLN A 20 -21.13 2.71 0.89
CA GLN A 20 -20.34 1.90 -0.03
C GLN A 20 -19.55 2.77 -1.02
N SER A 21 -20.24 3.70 -1.69
CA SER A 21 -19.64 4.58 -2.69
C SER A 21 -18.53 5.44 -2.09
N LYS A 22 -18.73 5.97 -0.87
CA LYS A 22 -17.71 6.74 -0.14
C LYS A 22 -16.47 5.90 0.18
N GLN A 23 -16.69 4.66 0.63
CA GLN A 23 -15.60 3.78 1.03
C GLN A 23 -14.80 3.28 -0.19
N GLU A 24 -15.49 2.97 -1.29
CA GLU A 24 -14.86 2.64 -2.57
C GLU A 24 -14.01 3.81 -3.11
N ALA A 25 -14.54 5.04 -3.08
CA ALA A 25 -13.79 6.22 -3.52
C ALA A 25 -12.52 6.46 -2.67
N LYS A 26 -12.61 6.25 -1.35
CA LYS A 26 -11.45 6.33 -0.44
C LYS A 26 -10.41 5.27 -0.78
N MET A 27 -10.86 4.04 -1.04
CA MET A 27 -9.99 2.92 -1.40
C MET A 27 -9.28 3.18 -2.74
N GLU A 28 -10.01 3.62 -3.76
CA GLU A 28 -9.45 3.98 -5.08
C GLU A 28 -8.41 5.10 -4.97
N THR A 29 -8.72 6.16 -4.20
CA THR A 29 -7.80 7.28 -3.99
C THR A 29 -6.49 6.80 -3.35
N THR A 30 -6.59 5.90 -2.38
CA THR A 30 -5.41 5.37 -1.68
C THR A 30 -4.61 4.43 -2.57
N LEU A 31 -5.26 3.56 -3.35
CA LEU A 31 -4.60 2.71 -4.35
C LEU A 31 -3.84 3.54 -5.40
N LYS A 32 -4.43 4.64 -5.89
CA LYS A 32 -3.74 5.57 -6.80
C LYS A 32 -2.50 6.21 -6.16
N LYS A 33 -2.57 6.58 -4.89
CA LYS A 33 -1.40 7.11 -4.16
C LYS A 33 -0.29 6.08 -4.06
N ILE A 34 -0.61 4.85 -3.63
CA ILE A 34 0.34 3.73 -3.57
C ILE A 34 0.95 3.51 -4.96
N GLN A 35 0.12 3.45 -6.01
CA GLN A 35 0.60 3.28 -7.38
C GLN A 35 1.59 4.37 -7.79
N ASN A 36 1.27 5.64 -7.57
CA ASN A 36 2.14 6.74 -7.96
C ASN A 36 3.46 6.72 -7.19
N GLU A 37 3.42 6.44 -5.89
CA GLU A 37 4.60 6.41 -5.03
C GLU A 37 5.56 5.27 -5.42
N TRP A 38 5.00 4.09 -5.70
CA TRP A 38 5.77 2.88 -6.00
C TRP A 38 6.12 2.73 -7.49
N THR A 39 5.58 3.59 -8.37
CA THR A 39 6.00 3.64 -9.79
C THR A 39 7.33 4.39 -9.95
N ALA A 40 7.65 5.33 -9.06
CA ALA A 40 8.83 6.20 -9.12
C ALA A 40 9.82 5.93 -7.97
N VAL A 41 10.00 4.67 -7.57
CA VAL A 41 10.93 4.34 -6.47
C VAL A 41 12.36 4.59 -6.92
N GLU A 42 12.95 5.67 -6.40
CA GLU A 42 14.37 5.94 -6.48
C GLU A 42 15.06 5.29 -5.28
N PHE A 43 15.92 4.31 -5.55
CA PHE A 43 16.83 3.77 -4.54
C PHE A 43 17.96 4.78 -4.32
N ALA A 44 18.24 5.11 -3.06
CA ALA A 44 19.38 5.96 -2.73
C ALA A 44 20.66 5.12 -2.82
N PHE A 45 21.69 5.67 -3.45
CA PHE A 45 23.02 5.06 -3.54
C PHE A 45 23.97 5.82 -2.62
N GLU A 46 24.47 5.15 -1.59
CA GLU A 46 25.48 5.71 -0.67
C GLU A 46 26.83 5.05 -0.92
N LYS A 47 27.93 5.83 -0.91
CA LYS A 47 29.27 5.28 -1.08
C LYS A 47 29.72 4.55 0.17
N HIS A 48 30.29 3.35 0.02
CA HIS A 48 30.84 2.59 1.14
C HIS A 48 32.09 3.28 1.72
N LYS A 49 32.19 3.36 3.06
CA LYS A 49 33.31 4.05 3.74
C LYS A 49 34.68 3.36 3.55
N GLY A 50 34.70 2.09 3.13
CA GLY A 50 35.93 1.33 2.91
C GLY A 50 36.42 1.26 1.46
N ASN A 51 35.58 1.62 0.47
CA ASN A 51 35.95 1.51 -0.94
C ASN A 51 35.12 2.48 -1.80
N GLU A 52 35.76 3.44 -2.47
CA GLU A 52 35.08 4.47 -3.27
C GLU A 52 34.33 3.92 -4.49
N ASP A 53 34.70 2.71 -4.95
CA ASP A 53 34.09 2.01 -6.08
C ASP A 53 32.80 1.23 -5.73
N VAL A 54 32.46 1.10 -4.44
CA VAL A 54 31.28 0.33 -4.02
C VAL A 54 30.15 1.26 -3.59
N GLN A 55 29.05 1.25 -4.34
CA GLN A 55 27.82 1.95 -4.02
C GLN A 55 26.84 0.98 -3.33
N LEU A 56 26.48 1.29 -2.08
CA LEU A 56 25.45 0.61 -1.33
C LEU A 56 24.10 1.21 -1.70
N MET A 57 23.24 0.38 -2.29
CA MET A 57 21.83 0.71 -2.46
C MET A 57 21.12 0.61 -1.11
N LYS A 58 20.62 1.72 -0.59
CA LYS A 58 19.81 1.77 0.62
C LYS A 58 18.42 2.33 0.28
N ILE A 59 17.38 1.70 0.79
CA ILE A 59 16.06 2.35 0.90
C ILE A 59 16.16 3.29 2.10
N THR A 60 15.92 4.59 1.90
CA THR A 60 15.89 5.58 2.98
C THR A 60 14.91 5.13 4.06
N ASP A 61 15.25 5.34 5.34
CA ASP A 61 14.41 4.89 6.46
C ASP A 61 12.97 5.46 6.34
N GLU A 62 12.83 6.70 5.84
CA GLU A 62 11.54 7.34 5.50
C GLU A 62 10.71 6.55 4.47
N LYS A 63 11.36 5.98 3.44
CA LYS A 63 10.69 5.16 2.41
C LYS A 63 10.29 3.80 2.95
N PHE A 64 11.03 3.28 3.93
CA PHE A 64 10.69 2.05 4.62
C PHE A 64 9.49 2.25 5.56
N GLU A 65 9.44 3.34 6.32
CA GLU A 65 8.26 3.71 7.11
C GLU A 65 7.02 3.86 6.22
N THR A 66 7.16 4.56 5.08
CA THR A 66 6.09 4.70 4.08
C THR A 66 5.64 3.34 3.51
N LEU A 67 6.55 2.37 3.37
CA LEU A 67 6.22 1.01 2.93
C LEU A 67 5.38 0.27 3.97
N GLU A 68 5.75 0.34 5.24
CA GLU A 68 5.01 -0.28 6.34
C GLU A 68 3.60 0.34 6.49
N GLU A 69 3.50 1.68 6.41
CA GLU A 69 2.21 2.37 6.40
C GLU A 69 1.31 1.91 5.24
N HIS A 70 1.86 1.82 4.03
CA HIS A 70 1.12 1.35 2.86
C HIS A 70 0.70 -0.12 2.98
N GLN A 71 1.52 -0.99 3.58
CA GLN A 71 1.15 -2.38 3.84
C GLN A 71 -0.05 -2.47 4.80
N VAL A 72 -0.06 -1.67 5.87
CA VAL A 72 -1.19 -1.61 6.82
C VAL A 72 -2.46 -1.09 6.13
N LEU A 73 -2.34 -0.06 5.28
CA LEU A 73 -3.46 0.46 4.52
C LEU A 73 -4.06 -0.59 3.58
N VAL A 74 -3.23 -1.34 2.86
CA VAL A 74 -3.67 -2.43 1.97
C VAL A 74 -4.32 -3.56 2.77
N GLN A 75 -3.79 -3.91 3.94
CA GLN A 75 -4.42 -4.89 4.83
C GLN A 75 -5.82 -4.45 5.29
N ASN A 76 -5.97 -3.18 5.68
CA ASN A 76 -7.26 -2.63 6.08
C ASN A 76 -8.28 -2.64 4.93
N MET A 77 -7.83 -2.37 3.69
CA MET A 77 -8.68 -2.52 2.50
C MET A 77 -9.07 -3.96 2.24
N PHE A 78 -8.15 -4.90 2.44
CA PHE A 78 -8.42 -6.33 2.30
C PHE A 78 -9.46 -6.83 3.31
N ALA A 79 -9.49 -6.28 4.52
CA ALA A 79 -10.50 -6.58 5.53
C ALA A 79 -11.87 -5.90 5.28
N SER A 80 -11.96 -4.98 4.30
CA SER A 80 -13.19 -4.24 4.01
C SER A 80 -14.21 -5.10 3.26
N ARG A 81 -15.48 -5.02 3.67
CA ARG A 81 -16.61 -5.67 2.97
C ARG A 81 -16.79 -5.20 1.52
N PHE A 82 -16.22 -4.04 1.17
CA PHE A 82 -16.29 -3.43 -0.15
C PHE A 82 -15.08 -3.78 -1.05
N LEU A 83 -14.29 -4.80 -0.67
CA LEU A 83 -13.13 -5.25 -1.42
C LEU A 83 -13.50 -5.82 -2.80
N ALA A 84 -14.68 -6.41 -2.98
CA ALA A 84 -15.05 -7.19 -4.18
C ALA A 84 -14.76 -6.47 -5.51
N THR A 85 -14.96 -5.15 -5.56
CA THR A 85 -14.73 -4.33 -6.76
C THR A 85 -13.23 -4.12 -7.06
N PHE A 86 -12.37 -4.14 -6.04
CA PHE A 86 -10.93 -3.82 -6.14
C PHE A 86 -10.01 -4.96 -5.67
N GLU A 87 -10.55 -6.15 -5.40
CA GLU A 87 -9.82 -7.29 -4.84
C GLU A 87 -8.53 -7.59 -5.59
N LYS A 88 -8.60 -7.66 -6.94
CA LYS A 88 -7.43 -7.93 -7.78
C LYS A 88 -6.32 -6.89 -7.60
N GLN A 89 -6.69 -5.61 -7.49
CA GLN A 89 -5.71 -4.53 -7.33
C GLN A 89 -5.11 -4.54 -5.92
N VAL A 90 -5.94 -4.75 -4.90
CA VAL A 90 -5.49 -4.82 -3.49
C VAL A 90 -4.55 -6.01 -3.29
N VAL A 91 -4.87 -7.19 -3.82
CA VAL A 91 -4.01 -8.39 -3.75
C VAL A 91 -2.70 -8.18 -4.53
N PHE A 92 -2.76 -7.52 -5.69
CA PHE A 92 -1.57 -7.18 -6.44
C PHE A 92 -0.63 -6.29 -5.63
N TRP A 93 -1.15 -5.19 -5.07
CA TRP A 93 -0.35 -4.28 -4.25
C TRP A 93 0.14 -4.92 -2.96
N GLN A 94 -0.66 -5.76 -2.31
CA GLN A 94 -0.24 -6.51 -1.14
C GLN A 94 1.02 -7.35 -1.44
N LYS A 95 0.99 -8.12 -2.53
CA LYS A 95 2.14 -8.95 -2.94
C LYS A 95 3.34 -8.11 -3.34
N THR A 96 3.13 -7.05 -4.12
CA THR A 96 4.21 -6.18 -4.57
C THR A 96 4.90 -5.49 -3.39
N LEU A 97 4.15 -4.93 -2.45
CA LEU A 97 4.71 -4.28 -1.26
C LEU A 97 5.43 -5.28 -0.33
N ALA A 98 4.90 -6.50 -0.20
CA ALA A 98 5.58 -7.55 0.57
C ALA A 98 6.92 -7.96 -0.07
N ASN A 99 6.93 -8.14 -1.40
CA ASN A 99 8.15 -8.47 -2.14
C ASN A 99 9.21 -7.37 -2.02
N ILE A 100 8.80 -6.10 -2.07
CA ILE A 100 9.74 -4.97 -1.92
C ILE A 100 10.36 -4.98 -0.51
N ALA A 101 9.58 -5.23 0.53
CA ALA A 101 10.09 -5.33 1.89
C ALA A 101 11.10 -6.49 2.05
N GLU A 102 10.77 -7.66 1.51
CA GLU A 102 11.65 -8.84 1.54
C GLU A 102 12.97 -8.59 0.80
N VAL A 103 12.90 -8.06 -0.42
CA VAL A 103 14.10 -7.73 -1.21
C VAL A 103 14.95 -6.66 -0.52
N SER A 104 14.34 -5.63 0.08
CA SER A 104 15.04 -4.60 0.86
C SER A 104 15.80 -5.18 2.05
N GLN A 105 15.17 -6.10 2.77
CA GLN A 105 15.76 -6.78 3.92
C GLN A 105 16.92 -7.67 3.50
N LEU A 106 16.73 -8.52 2.49
CA LEU A 106 17.77 -9.39 1.94
C LEU A 106 18.96 -8.59 1.40
N LEU A 107 18.71 -7.50 0.68
CA LEU A 107 19.75 -6.62 0.18
C LEU A 107 20.59 -6.04 1.34
N SER A 108 19.92 -5.58 2.40
CA SER A 108 20.58 -5.05 3.59
C SER A 108 21.42 -6.09 4.31
N GLU A 109 20.96 -7.34 4.39
CA GLU A 109 21.70 -8.45 4.99
C GLU A 109 22.94 -8.82 4.16
N VAL A 110 22.78 -8.95 2.84
CA VAL A 110 23.89 -9.23 1.92
C VAL A 110 24.94 -8.13 1.98
N GLN A 111 24.53 -6.86 1.99
CA GLN A 111 25.43 -5.72 2.13
C GLN A 111 26.19 -5.73 3.45
N ARG A 112 25.53 -6.08 4.56
CA ARG A 112 26.21 -6.25 5.86
C ARG A 112 27.22 -7.39 5.79
N SER A 113 26.83 -8.56 5.31
CA SER A 113 27.74 -9.70 5.17
C SER A 113 28.97 -9.36 4.33
N TRP A 114 28.78 -8.66 3.21
CA TRP A 114 29.89 -8.17 2.37
C TRP A 114 30.76 -7.12 3.05
N ALA A 115 30.19 -6.22 3.85
CA ALA A 115 30.97 -5.22 4.59
C ALA A 115 31.81 -5.84 5.73
N PHE A 116 31.43 -7.04 6.21
CA PHE A 116 32.18 -7.78 7.23
C PHE A 116 33.22 -8.74 6.65
N LEU A 117 33.16 -9.08 5.35
CA LEU A 117 34.12 -9.92 4.63
C LEU A 117 35.27 -9.10 4.03
#